data_AF-G2J704-F1
#
_entry.id   AF-G2J704-F1
#
_cell.length_a   1.000
_cell.length_b   1.000
_cell.length_c   1.000
_cell.angle_alpha   90.00
_cell.angle_beta   90.00
_cell.angle_gamma   90.00
#
_symmetry.space_group_name_H-M   'P 1'
#
loop_
_entity.id
_entity.type
_entity.pdbx_description
1 polymer ?
#
loop_
_entity_poly.entity_id
_entity_poly.type
_entity_poly.pdbx_seq_one_letter_code
_entity_poly.pdbx_strand_id
1 'polypeptide(L)'
;MWHIFPGDEYRAELVAAGLSTQAIDGISKIGETAYISFGKRESPSFQDAIHDVTKLFLDVEKFMKTQSEQNQKSYAAYVEKKKKELEN
;
A
#
# COMPACT_ATOMS: atom_id res chain seq x y z
N MET A 1 -8.29 24.31 -8.79
CA MET A 1 -8.61 22.86 -8.79
C MET A 1 -7.47 22.19 -8.05
N TRP A 2 -7.68 21.77 -6.81
CA TRP A 2 -6.62 21.15 -6.02
C TRP A 2 -6.40 19.73 -6.53
N HIS A 3 -5.23 19.46 -7.11
CA HIS A 3 -4.81 18.10 -7.44
C HIS A 3 -4.46 17.41 -6.12
N ILE A 4 -5.36 16.54 -5.65
CA ILE A 4 -5.04 15.59 -4.59
C ILE A 4 -4.04 14.62 -5.21
N PHE A 5 -2.86 14.45 -4.60
CA PHE A 5 -1.87 13.52 -5.14
C PHE A 5 -2.37 12.07 -4.93
N PRO A 6 -2.02 11.10 -5.80
CA PRO A 6 -2.47 9.71 -5.65
C PRO A 6 -2.16 9.09 -4.28
N GLY A 7 -1.08 9.53 -3.63
CA GLY A 7 -0.74 9.13 -2.26
C GLY A 7 -1.70 9.69 -1.20
N ASP A 8 -2.25 10.89 -1.40
CA ASP A 8 -3.21 11.51 -0.48
C ASP A 8 -4.59 10.84 -0.58
N GLU A 9 -5.01 10.43 -1.79
CA GLU A 9 -6.23 9.63 -1.99
C GLU A 9 -6.11 8.28 -1.29
N TYR A 10 -5.00 7.55 -1.53
CA TYR A 10 -4.76 6.27 -0.87
C TYR A 10 -4.72 6.41 0.66
N ARG A 11 -4.08 7.46 1.17
CA ARG A 11 -4.06 7.76 2.60
C ARG A 11 -5.48 8.00 3.14
N ALA A 12 -6.29 8.80 2.44
CA ALA A 12 -7.66 9.10 2.83
C ALA A 12 -8.53 7.82 2.87
N GLU A 13 -8.34 6.91 1.92
CA GLU A 13 -9.03 5.62 1.91
C GLU A 13 -8.64 4.75 3.11
N LEU A 14 -7.36 4.71 3.49
CA LEU A 14 -6.91 3.97 4.68
C LEU A 14 -7.45 4.57 5.99
N VAL A 15 -7.53 5.91 6.07
CA VAL A 15 -8.20 6.59 7.19
C VAL A 15 -9.68 6.21 7.25
N ALA A 16 -10.38 6.24 6.11
CA ALA A 16 -11.79 5.86 6.02
C ALA A 16 -12.03 4.38 6.36
N ALA A 17 -11.06 3.50 6.10
CA ALA A 17 -11.08 2.10 6.51
C ALA A 17 -10.82 1.89 8.03
N GLY A 18 -10.52 2.96 8.77
CA GLY A 18 -10.33 2.92 10.21
C GLY A 18 -8.94 2.46 10.66
N LEU A 19 -7.93 2.55 9.80
CA LEU A 19 -6.55 2.31 10.21
C LEU A 19 -6.05 3.46 11.10
N SER A 20 -5.30 3.11 12.13
CA SER A 20 -4.59 4.09 12.95
C SER A 20 -3.53 4.86 12.14
N THR A 21 -3.25 6.10 12.51
CA THR A 21 -2.20 6.93 11.87
C THR A 21 -0.85 6.22 11.81
N GLN A 22 -0.43 5.54 12.90
CA GLN A 22 0.83 4.80 12.92
C GLN A 22 0.88 3.67 11.87
N ALA A 23 -0.21 2.93 11.69
CA ALA A 23 -0.28 1.87 10.68
C ALA A 23 -0.23 2.46 9.26
N ILE A 24 -0.94 3.56 9.04
CA ILE A 24 -0.95 4.28 7.76
C ILE A 24 0.46 4.79 7.43
N ASP A 25 1.13 5.46 8.37
CA ASP A 25 2.48 5.98 8.17
C ASP A 25 3.47 4.85 7.87
N GLY A 26 3.32 3.68 8.51
CA GLY A 26 4.10 2.48 8.21
C GLY A 26 3.88 1.96 6.79
N ILE A 27 2.63 1.86 6.33
CA ILE A 27 2.30 1.48 4.94
C ILE A 27 2.89 2.50 3.96
N SER A 28 2.72 3.79 4.22
CA SER A 28 3.28 4.87 3.40
C SER A 28 4.80 4.77 3.30
N LYS A 29 5.49 4.44 4.40
CA LYS A 29 6.95 4.28 4.39
C LYS A 29 7.41 3.10 3.54
N ILE A 30 6.68 1.99 3.56
CA ILE A 30 6.97 0.83 2.70
C ILE A 30 6.79 1.22 1.23
N GLY A 31 5.69 1.90 0.89
CA GLY A 31 5.43 2.40 -0.46
C GLY A 31 6.51 3.38 -0.96
N GLU A 32 6.89 4.35 -0.13
CA GLU A 32 7.99 5.29 -0.43
C GLU A 32 9.31 4.54 -0.70
N THR A 33 9.63 3.56 0.14
CA THR A 33 10.85 2.76 0.01
C THR A 33 10.84 1.94 -1.29
N ALA A 34 9.71 1.35 -1.65
CA ALA A 34 9.56 0.62 -2.91
C ALA A 34 9.69 1.56 -4.12
N TYR A 35 9.04 2.73 -4.08
CA TYR A 35 9.13 3.73 -5.14
C TYR A 35 10.57 4.22 -5.37
N ILE A 36 11.27 4.59 -4.30
CA ILE A 36 12.68 5.00 -4.36
C ILE A 36 13.57 3.87 -4.88
N SER A 37 13.32 2.63 -4.47
CA SER A 37 14.11 1.48 -4.89
C SER A 37 13.92 1.18 -6.38
N PHE A 38 12.69 1.23 -6.87
CA PHE A 38 12.38 1.04 -8.28
C PHE A 38 12.98 2.16 -9.15
N GLY A 39 12.87 3.42 -8.71
CA GLY A 39 13.42 4.58 -9.43
C GLY A 39 14.96 4.60 -9.56
N LYS A 40 15.67 3.77 -8.80
CA LYS A 40 17.13 3.58 -8.90
C LYS A 40 17.52 2.53 -9.94
N ARG A 41 16.58 1.76 -10.48
CA ARG A 41 16.89 0.75 -11.50
C ARG A 41 17.11 1.42 -12.85
N GLU A 42 18.19 1.06 -13.52
CA GLU A 42 18.41 1.43 -14.91
C GLU A 42 17.67 0.43 -15.82
N SER A 43 16.76 0.93 -16.65
CA SER A 43 16.01 0.15 -17.66
C SER A 43 15.36 -1.13 -17.11
N PRO A 44 14.47 -1.04 -16.10
CA PRO A 44 13.83 -2.21 -15.50
C PRO A 44 12.99 -2.99 -16.52
N SER A 45 13.13 -4.31 -16.52
CA SER A 45 12.30 -5.19 -17.35
C SER A 45 10.88 -5.31 -16.77
N PHE A 46 9.94 -5.84 -17.55
CA PHE A 46 8.61 -6.19 -17.04
C PHE A 46 8.69 -7.18 -15.86
N GLN A 47 9.62 -8.14 -15.90
CA GLN A 47 9.83 -9.09 -14.81
C GLN A 47 10.32 -8.40 -13.52
N ASP A 48 11.19 -7.39 -13.63
CA ASP A 48 11.62 -6.58 -12.49
C ASP A 48 10.45 -5.81 -11.88
N ALA A 49 9.58 -5.23 -12.70
CA ALA A 49 8.38 -4.55 -12.23
C ALA A 49 7.44 -5.50 -11.49
N ILE A 50 7.18 -6.70 -12.02
CA ILE A 50 6.37 -7.72 -11.33
C ILE A 50 7.01 -8.13 -10.01
N HIS A 51 8.33 -8.35 -9.99
CA HIS A 51 9.05 -8.69 -8.77
C HIS A 51 8.92 -7.60 -7.69
N ASP A 52 9.14 -6.34 -8.05
CA ASP A 52 9.14 -5.24 -7.09
C ASP A 52 7.73 -4.92 -6.58
N VAL A 53 6.71 -5.00 -7.43
CA VAL A 53 5.30 -4.89 -7.01
C VAL A 53 4.92 -6.06 -6.10
N THR A 54 5.31 -7.28 -6.43
CA THR A 54 5.05 -8.46 -5.56
C THR A 54 5.72 -8.28 -4.20
N LYS A 55 6.97 -7.81 -4.18
CA LYS A 55 7.70 -7.52 -2.95
C LYS A 55 7.00 -6.45 -2.11
N LEU A 56 6.54 -5.36 -2.72
CA LEU A 56 5.78 -4.31 -2.04
C LEU A 56 4.56 -4.90 -1.30
N PHE A 57 3.76 -5.73 -1.98
CA PHE A 57 2.59 -6.36 -1.35
C PHE A 57 2.98 -7.26 -0.17
N LEU A 58 4.01 -8.09 -0.33
CA LEU A 58 4.49 -8.97 0.74
C LEU A 58 5.04 -8.20 1.94
N ASP A 59 5.74 -7.09 1.71
CA ASP A 59 6.27 -6.25 2.78
C ASP A 59 5.13 -5.57 3.57
N VAL A 60 4.08 -5.09 2.89
CA VAL A 60 2.88 -4.55 3.55
C VAL A 60 2.14 -5.64 4.33
N GLU A 61 1.96 -6.84 3.77
CA GLU A 61 1.32 -7.96 4.48
C GLU A 61 2.11 -8.35 5.74
N LYS A 62 3.43 -8.46 5.62
CA LYS A 62 4.33 -8.75 6.74
C LYS A 62 4.26 -7.67 7.81
N PHE A 63 4.26 -6.40 7.42
CA PHE A 63 4.09 -5.28 8.34
C PHE A 63 2.74 -5.36 9.05
N MET A 64 1.65 -5.62 8.33
CA MET A 64 0.33 -5.66 8.92
C MET A 64 0.16 -6.75 9.98
N LYS A 65 0.84 -7.90 9.82
CA LYS A 65 0.86 -8.97 10.85
C LYS A 65 1.45 -8.51 12.21
N THR A 66 2.20 -7.40 12.23
CA THR A 66 2.77 -6.81 13.47
C THR A 66 1.87 -5.76 14.11
N GLN A 67 0.82 -5.32 13.41
CA GLN A 67 -0.09 -4.28 13.90
C GLN A 67 -1.16 -4.87 14.84
N SER A 68 -1.92 -4.00 15.50
CA SER A 68 -3.06 -4.41 16.34
C SER A 68 -4.10 -5.22 15.54
N GLU A 69 -4.86 -6.08 16.22
CA GLU A 69 -5.93 -6.86 15.58
C GLU A 69 -6.95 -5.97 14.85
N GLN A 70 -7.25 -4.79 15.40
CA GLN A 70 -8.15 -3.83 14.76
C GLN A 70 -7.58 -3.35 13.42
N ASN A 71 -6.31 -2.94 13.38
CA ASN A 71 -5.67 -2.50 12.14
C ASN A 71 -5.58 -3.64 11.12
N GLN A 72 -5.30 -4.87 11.57
CA GLN A 72 -5.30 -6.05 10.70
C GLN A 72 -6.66 -6.29 10.05
N LYS A 73 -7.75 -6.27 10.85
CA LYS A 73 -9.13 -6.45 10.35
C LYS A 73 -9.54 -5.34 9.40
N SER A 74 -9.29 -4.08 9.77
CA SER A 74 -9.57 -2.91 8.93
C SER A 74 -8.84 -2.98 7.58
N TYR A 75 -7.55 -3.34 7.59
CA TYR A 75 -6.79 -3.46 6.35
C TYR A 75 -7.24 -4.64 5.49
N ALA A 76 -7.57 -5.79 6.09
CA ALA A 76 -8.09 -6.94 5.36
C ALA A 76 -9.43 -6.62 4.66
N ALA A 77 -10.35 -5.96 5.36
CA ALA A 77 -11.63 -5.52 4.79
C ALA A 77 -11.43 -4.50 3.65
N TYR A 78 -10.49 -3.57 3.82
CA TYR A 78 -10.11 -2.62 2.77
C TYR A 78 -9.59 -3.33 1.52
N VAL A 79 -8.67 -4.30 1.67
CA VAL A 79 -8.13 -5.08 0.54
C VAL A 79 -9.23 -5.88 -0.16
N GLU A 80 -10.14 -6.50 0.58
CA GLU A 80 -11.27 -7.23 -0.01
C GLU A 80 -12.19 -6.31 -0.82
N LYS A 81 -12.48 -5.11 -0.29
CA LYS A 81 -13.25 -4.10 -1.03
C LYS A 81 -12.54 -3.71 -2.33
N LYS A 82 -11.24 -3.44 -2.30
CA LYS A 82 -10.46 -3.09 -3.49
C LYS A 82 -10.40 -4.21 -4.52
N LYS A 83 -10.32 -5.48 -4.10
CA LYS A 83 -10.41 -6.61 -5.03
C LYS A 83 -11.74 -6.62 -5.79
N LYS A 84 -12.86 -6.43 -5.08
CA LYS A 84 -14.20 -6.38 -5.70
C LYS A 84 -14.37 -5.20 -6.67
N GLU A 85 -13.71 -4.06 -6.40
CA GLU A 85 -13.70 -2.91 -7.33
C GLU A 85 -12.94 -3.20 -8.63
N LEU A 86 -11.93 -4.08 -8.61
CA LEU A 86 -11.16 -4.47 -9.80
C LEU A 86 -11.81 -5.59 -10.62
N GLU A 87 -12.71 -6.35 -10.02
CA GLU A 87 -13.45 -7.44 -10.67
C GLU A 87 -14.71 -6.96 -11.42
N ASN A 88 -15.11 -5.71 -11.22
CA ASN A 88 -16.25 -5.05 -11.89
C ASN A 88 -15.79 -4.11 -13.01
#